data_AF-A0A2M7FJ51-F1
#
_entry.id   AF-A0A2M7FJ51-F1
#
_cell.length_a   1.000
_cell.length_b   1.000
_cell.length_c   1.000
_cell.angle_alpha   90.00
_cell.angle_beta   90.00
_cell.angle_gamma   90.00
#
_symmetry.space_group_name_H-M   'P 1'
#
loop_
_entity.id
_entity.type
_entity.pdbx_description
1 polymer ?
#
loop_
_entity_poly.entity_id
_entity_poly.type
_entity_poly.pdbx_seq_one_letter_code
_entity_poly.pdbx_strand_id
1 'polypeptide(L)' 'MKNIMIINNYQAVVSYDPEIEMFRGEFIGLNGSADFYAKDTDGLKREGGISLKVFLEACAEDGIEPRKTYSGKFV' A
#
# COMPACT_ATOMS: atom_id res chain seq x y z
N MET A 1 11.44 6.12 -13.33
CA MET A 1 11.82 5.79 -11.94
C MET A 1 10.53 5.65 -11.14
N LYS A 2 10.43 4.66 -10.22
CA LYS A 2 9.27 4.54 -9.33
C LYS A 2 9.62 5.23 -8.01
N ASN A 3 8.80 6.17 -7.55
CA ASN A 3 8.96 6.76 -6.23
C ASN A 3 8.39 5.77 -5.21
N ILE A 4 9.25 5.12 -4.44
CA ILE A 4 8.85 4.11 -3.47
C ILE A 4 8.97 4.70 -2.07
N MET A 5 7.90 4.58 -1.29
CA MET A 5 7.85 4.94 0.12
C MET A 5 7.70 3.66 0.96
N ILE A 6 8.32 3.65 2.15
CA ILE A 6 8.18 2.55 3.12
C ILE A 6 7.28 3.02 4.25
N ILE A 7 6.20 2.29 4.51
CA ILE A 7 5.28 2.51 5.63
C ILE A 7 5.15 1.20 6.40
N ASN A 8 5.48 1.20 7.69
CA ASN A 8 5.39 0.01 8.57
C ASN A 8 5.99 -1.27 7.96
N ASN A 9 7.14 -1.15 7.27
CA ASN A 9 7.82 -2.25 6.59
C ASN A 9 7.09 -2.82 5.35
N TYR A 10 6.15 -2.06 4.78
CA TYR A 10 5.52 -2.33 3.49
C TYR A 10 5.90 -1.24 2.50
N GLN A 11 6.04 -1.64 1.23
CA GLN A 11 6.42 -0.73 0.14
C GLN A 11 5.16 -0.19 -0.54
N ALA A 12 5.11 1.11 -0.75
CA ALA A 12 4.08 1.77 -1.54
C ALA A 12 4.72 2.56 -2.69
N VAL A 13 4.17 2.44 -3.88
CA VAL A 13 4.54 3.27 -5.03
C VAL A 13 3.71 4.53 -5.00
N VAL A 14 4.37 5.68 -5.08
CA VAL A 14 3.74 7.00 -5.08
C VAL A 14 3.75 7.56 -6.50
N SER A 15 2.58 8.00 -6.96
CA SER A 15 2.37 8.67 -8.24
C SER A 15 1.55 9.93 -8.03
N TYR A 16 1.76 10.96 -8.84
CA TYR A 16 0.90 12.15 -8.82
C TYR A 16 -0.29 11.93 -9.76
N ASP A 17 -1.49 12.19 -9.26
CA ASP A 17 -2.74 12.15 -10.01
C ASP A 17 -3.15 13.58 -10.39
N PRO A 18 -3.04 13.95 -11.68
CA PRO A 18 -3.33 15.31 -12.13
C PRO A 18 -4.82 15.64 -12.20
N GLU A 19 -5.72 14.65 -12.17
CA GLU A 19 -7.17 14.90 -12.27
C GLU A 19 -7.73 15.47 -10.96
N ILE A 20 -7.14 15.06 -9.84
CA ILE A 20 -7.54 15.48 -8.48
C ILE A 20 -6.45 16.28 -7.76
N GLU A 21 -5.32 16.51 -8.42
CA GLU A 21 -4.15 17.21 -7.92
C GLU A 21 -3.61 16.66 -6.59
N MET A 22 -3.58 15.33 -6.44
CA MET A 22 -3.11 14.65 -5.23
C MET A 22 -2.08 13.57 -5.55
N PHE A 23 -1.27 13.22 -4.56
CA PHE A 23 -0.42 12.04 -4.64
C PHE A 23 -1.24 10.80 -4.29
N ARG A 24 -1.20 9.80 -5.17
CA ARG A 24 -1.71 8.46 -4.97
C ARG A 24 -0.58 7.55 -4.50
N GLY A 25 -0.76 6.92 -3.35
CA GLY A 25 0.08 5.82 -2.88
C GLY A 25 -0.62 4.48 -3.11
N GLU A 26 0.09 3.51 -3.68
CA GLU A 26 -0.40 2.15 -3.89
C GLU A 26 0.56 1.16 -3.25
N PHE A 27 0.09 0.36 -2.30
CA PHE A 27 0.90 -0.69 -1.68
C PHE A 27 1.16 -1.83 -2.65
N ILE A 28 2.43 -2.24 -2.75
CA ILE A 28 2.87 -3.36 -3.58
C ILE A 28 3.25 -4.57 -2.73
N GLY A 29 3.07 -5.77 -3.28
CA GLY A 29 3.40 -7.02 -2.60
C GLY A 29 2.38 -7.47 -1.55
N LEU A 30 1.23 -6.79 -1.44
CA LEU A 30 0.09 -7.24 -0.66
C LEU A 30 -0.70 -8.31 -1.41
N ASN A 31 -1.37 -9.21 -0.65
CA ASN A 31 -2.29 -10.23 -1.19
C ASN A 31 -3.58 -9.61 -1.78
N GLY A 32 -3.82 -8.32 -1.51
CA GLY A 32 -4.87 -7.50 -2.08
C GLY A 32 -4.34 -6.14 -2.53
N SER A 33 -5.25 -5.18 -2.67
CA SER A 33 -4.92 -3.81 -3.04
C SER A 33 -5.24 -2.88 -1.89
N ALA A 34 -4.29 -2.03 -1.53
CA ALA A 34 -4.52 -0.92 -0.61
C ALA A 34 -3.91 0.33 -1.25
N ASP A 35 -4.76 1.29 -1.57
CA ASP A 35 -4.35 2.60 -2.05
C ASP A 35 -4.84 3.72 -1.13
N PHE A 36 -4.20 4.88 -1.25
CA PHE A 36 -4.46 6.06 -0.44
C PHE A 36 -4.08 7.31 -1.21
N TYR A 37 -4.68 8.44 -0.84
CA TYR A 37 -4.40 9.73 -1.46
C TYR A 37 -4.03 10.76 -0.40
N ALA A 38 -3.10 11.64 -0.74
CA ALA A 38 -2.74 12.77 0.12
C ALA A 38 -2.19 13.94 -0.71
N LYS A 39 -2.22 15.14 -0.13
CA LYS A 39 -1.73 16.36 -0.77
C LYS A 39 -0.22 16.56 -0.64
N ASP A 40 0.41 15.83 0.28
CA ASP A 40 1.81 16.01 0.62
C ASP A 40 2.41 14.71 1.20
N THR A 41 3.73 14.69 1.38
CA THR A 41 4.46 13.51 1.83
C THR A 41 4.17 13.11 3.27
N ASP A 42 3.78 14.04 4.14
CA ASP A 42 3.43 13.72 5.53
C ASP A 42 2.04 13.06 5.57
N GLY A 43 1.10 13.63 4.80
CA GLY A 43 -0.20 13.03 4.54
C GLY A 43 -0.08 11.62 3.95
N LEU A 44 0.81 11.38 2.98
CA LEU A 44 1.03 10.04 2.43
C LEU A 44 1.44 9.03 3.50
N LYS A 45 2.31 9.39 4.44
CA LYS A 45 2.71 8.50 5.54
C LYS A 45 1.54 8.22 6.48
N ARG A 46 0.76 9.25 6.81
CA ARG A 46 -0.37 9.14 7.73
C ARG A 46 -1.50 8.32 7.13
N GLU A 47 -1.99 8.71 5.96
CA GLU A 47 -3.10 8.06 5.26
C GLU A 47 -2.71 6.65 4.82
N GLY A 48 -1.48 6.46 4.35
CA GLY A 48 -0.97 5.13 4.04
C GLY A 48 -0.84 4.23 5.27
N GLY A 49 -0.47 4.78 6.44
CA GLY A 49 -0.46 4.04 7.69
C GLY A 49 -1.85 3.57 8.13
N ILE A 50 -2.86 4.43 7.98
CA ILE A 50 -4.26 4.11 8.28
C ILE A 50 -4.80 3.06 7.30
N SER A 51 -4.61 3.28 5.99
CA SER A 51 -5.05 2.35 4.93
C SER A 51 -4.43 0.95 5.13
N LEU A 52 -3.12 0.89 5.43
CA LEU A 52 -2.45 -0.37 5.74
C LEU A 52 -2.98 -1.03 7.01
N LYS A 53 -3.24 -0.26 8.07
CA LYS A 53 -3.77 -0.82 9.33
C LYS A 53 -5.12 -1.50 9.09
N VAL A 54 -6.04 -0.82 8.41
CA VAL A 54 -7.37 -1.36 8.06
C VAL A 54 -7.24 -2.63 7.20
N PHE A 55 -6.33 -2.62 6.22
CA PHE A 55 -6.05 -3.79 5.40
C PHE A 55 -5.54 -4.99 6.22
N LEU A 56 -4.60 -4.76 7.15
CA LEU A 56 -4.06 -5.80 8.00
C LEU A 56 -5.10 -6.34 9.00
N GLU A 57 -5.96 -5.47 9.53
CA GLU A 57 -7.08 -5.85 10.39
C GLU A 57 -8.06 -6.75 9.62
N ALA A 58 -8.48 -6.36 8.42
CA ALA A 58 -9.33 -7.18 7.57
C ALA A 58 -8.68 -8.54 7.23
N CYS A 59 -7.37 -8.56 6.93
CA CYS A 59 -6.65 -9.81 6.70
C CYS A 59 -6.64 -10.72 7.93
N ALA A 60 -6.47 -10.14 9.12
CA ALA A 60 -6.49 -10.89 10.37
C ALA A 60 -7.88 -11.45 10.70
N GLU A 61 -8.95 -10.71 10.41
CA GLU A 61 -10.34 -11.15 10.58
C GLU A 61 -10.69 -12.33 9.66
N ASP A 62 -10.24 -12.28 8.40
CA ASP A 62 -10.42 -13.38 7.43
C ASP A 62 -9.41 -14.53 7.61
N GLY A 63 -8.41 -14.38 8.48
CA GLY A 63 -7.36 -15.38 8.70
C GLY A 63 -6.43 -15.56 7.49
N ILE A 64 -6.27 -14.54 6.66
CA ILE A 64 -5.44 -14.55 5.44
C ILE A 64 -4.10 -13.84 5.65
N GLU A 65 -3.05 -14.32 4.98
CA GLU A 65 -1.73 -13.69 5.04
C GLU A 65 -1.69 -12.41 4.19
N PRO A 66 -1.42 -11.22 4.75
CA PRO A 66 -1.55 -9.93 4.05
C PRO A 66 -0.54 -9.70 2.93
N ARG A 67 0.55 -10.48 2.89
CA ARG A 67 1.58 -10.39 1.84
C ARG A 67 1.33 -11.45 0.78
N LYS A 68 1.60 -11.14 -0.48
CA LYS A 68 1.68 -12.17 -1.52
C LYS A 68 2.84 -13.09 -1.22
N THR A 69 2.52 -14.29 -0.73
CA THR A 69 3.47 -15.39 -0.69
C THR A 69 3.68 -15.84 -2.13
N TYR A 70 4.83 -15.49 -2.73
CA TYR A 70 5.26 -16.11 -3.98
C TYR A 70 5.53 -17.58 -3.69
N SER A 71 4.50 -18.42 -3.84
CA SER A 71 4.65 -19.87 -3.83
C SER A 71 5.34 -20.24 -5.13
N GLY A 72 6.68 -20.27 -5.10
CA GLY A 72 7.51 -20.64 -6.24
C GLY A 72 7.23 -22.08 -6.66
N LYS A 73 6.21 -22.30 -7.47
CA LYS A 73 6.19 -23.42 -8.40
C LYS A 73 7.10 -23.05 -9.57
N PHE A 74 8.38 -23.34 -9.40
CA PHE A 74 9.27 -23.56 -10.54
C PHE A 74 8.77 -24.84 -11.22
N VAL A 75 8.19 -24.70 -12.41
CA VAL A 75 7.99 -25.80 -13.36
C VAL A 75 9.08 -25.75 -14.41
#